data_AF-A0A953TX33-F1
#
_entry.id   AF-A0A953TX33-F1
#
_cell.length_a   1.000
_cell.length_b   1.000
_cell.length_c   1.000
_cell.angle_alpha   90.00
_cell.angle_beta   90.00
_cell.angle_gamma   90.00
#
_symmetry.space_group_name_H-M   'P 1'
#
loop_
_entity.id
_entity.type
_entity.pdbx_description
1 polymer ?
#
loop_
_entity_poly.entity_id
_entity_poly.type
_entity_poly.pdbx_seq_one_letter_code
_entity_poly.pdbx_strand_id
1 'polypeptide(L)'
;MASRIPAALRKQLGDDATFGLVELLDADRKEWSDQVLSVATDRFERRLTEEVSALRVDLTRELHQGLTSVRQEIATTRVDMLKWSFVFWIGQVAAMAGLMALMLRGAGR
;
A
#
# COMPACT_ATOMS: atom_id res chain seq x y z
N MET A 1 29.51 -5.37 -28.55
CA MET A 1 30.01 -6.22 -29.65
C MET A 1 30.39 -5.31 -30.79
N ALA A 2 31.69 -5.15 -31.08
CA ALA A 2 32.15 -4.31 -32.19
C ALA A 2 31.62 -4.85 -33.52
N SER A 3 31.01 -3.98 -34.34
CA SER A 3 30.51 -4.31 -35.66
C SER A 3 31.65 -4.84 -36.52
N ARG A 4 31.69 -6.16 -36.77
CA ARG A 4 32.62 -6.72 -37.75
C ARG A 4 32.07 -6.44 -39.13
N ILE A 5 32.60 -5.42 -39.79
CA ILE A 5 32.23 -5.14 -41.18
C ILE A 5 32.59 -6.35 -42.06
N PRO A 6 31.64 -6.89 -42.85
CA PRO A 6 31.88 -7.97 -43.79
C PRO A 6 33.04 -7.65 -44.75
N ALA A 7 33.90 -8.62 -45.01
CA ALA A 7 35.08 -8.44 -45.86
C ALA A 7 34.74 -7.97 -47.29
N ALA A 8 33.58 -8.37 -47.82
CA ALA A 8 33.09 -7.93 -49.11
C ALA A 8 32.84 -6.41 -49.17
N LEU A 9 32.24 -5.85 -48.11
CA LEU A 9 31.97 -4.41 -48.00
C LEU A 9 33.27 -3.63 -47.85
N ARG A 10 34.20 -4.10 -47.01
CA ARG A 10 35.52 -3.46 -46.85
C ARG A 10 36.29 -3.38 -48.16
N LYS A 11 36.31 -4.48 -48.94
CA LYS A 11 37.00 -4.54 -50.23
C LYS A 11 36.44 -3.55 -51.25
N GLN A 12 35.14 -3.25 -51.19
CA GLN A 12 34.44 -2.41 -52.16
C GLN A 12 34.42 -0.93 -51.76
N LEU A 13 34.42 -0.63 -50.46
CA LEU A 13 34.45 0.73 -49.90
C LEU A 13 35.88 1.27 -49.71
N GLY A 14 36.88 0.41 -49.54
CA GLY A 14 38.22 0.81 -49.12
C GLY A 14 38.30 1.05 -47.61
N ASP A 15 39.52 1.05 -47.05
CA ASP A 15 39.73 1.06 -45.60
C ASP A 15 39.28 2.38 -44.93
N ASP A 16 39.58 3.53 -45.53
CA ASP A 16 39.20 4.85 -44.97
C ASP A 16 37.68 5.06 -44.92
N ALA A 17 36.97 4.73 -46.01
CA ALA A 17 35.51 4.83 -46.03
C ALA A 17 34.84 3.79 -45.11
N THR A 18 35.44 2.61 -44.98
CA THR A 18 35.00 1.60 -44.01
C THR A 18 35.10 2.13 -42.58
N PHE A 19 36.20 2.83 -42.24
CA PHE A 19 36.39 3.41 -40.91
C PHE A 19 35.35 4.50 -40.61
N GLY A 20 35.13 5.43 -41.53
CA GLY A 20 34.11 6.48 -41.35
C GLY A 20 32.69 5.92 -41.18
N LEU A 21 32.35 4.84 -41.89
CA LEU A 21 31.06 4.16 -41.69
C LEU A 21 30.93 3.48 -40.32
N VAL A 22 32.01 2.89 -39.80
CA VAL A 22 32.00 2.33 -38.44
C VAL A 22 31.78 3.44 -37.42
N GLU A 23 32.47 4.56 -37.57
CA GLU A 23 32.35 5.70 -36.65
C GLU A 23 30.93 6.27 -36.62
N LEU A 24 30.32 6.48 -37.80
CA LEU A 24 28.93 6.92 -37.92
C LEU A 24 27.96 5.92 -37.30
N LEU A 25 28.08 4.63 -37.62
CA LEU A 25 27.21 3.59 -37.05
C LEU A 25 27.37 3.43 -35.54
N ASP A 26 28.59 3.58 -35.02
CA ASP A 26 28.84 3.53 -33.59
C ASP A 26 28.27 4.76 -32.87
N ALA A 27 28.34 5.95 -33.49
CA ALA A 27 27.71 7.17 -33.00
C ALA A 27 26.18 7.05 -32.99
N ASP A 28 25.57 6.66 -34.12
CA ASP A 28 24.12 6.46 -34.24
C ASP A 28 23.61 5.40 -33.26
N ARG A 29 24.33 4.27 -33.11
CA ARG A 29 23.97 3.23 -32.14
C ARG A 29 23.98 3.77 -30.72
N LYS A 30 25.00 4.57 -30.36
CA LYS A 30 25.11 5.15 -29.03
C LYS A 30 23.97 6.12 -28.78
N GLU A 31 23.71 7.02 -29.72
CA GLU A 31 22.61 7.99 -29.62
C GLU A 31 21.26 7.29 -29.50
N TRP A 32 21.00 6.28 -30.34
CA TRP A 32 19.78 5.49 -30.24
C TRP A 32 19.65 4.76 -28.89
N SER A 33 20.75 4.19 -28.38
CA SER A 33 20.75 3.51 -27.08
C SER A 33 20.42 4.48 -25.94
N ASP A 34 21.00 5.67 -25.97
CA ASP A 34 20.75 6.72 -24.99
C ASP A 34 19.29 7.22 -25.08
N GLN A 35 18.75 7.40 -26.29
CA GLN A 35 17.35 7.77 -26.51
C GLN A 35 16.39 6.69 -25.98
N VAL A 36 16.64 5.41 -26.30
CA VAL A 36 15.81 4.29 -25.80
C VAL A 36 15.85 4.23 -24.28
N LEU A 37 17.04 4.37 -23.68
CA LEU A 37 17.19 4.37 -22.23
C LEU A 37 16.44 5.55 -21.61
N SER A 38 16.56 6.75 -22.17
CA SER A 38 15.86 7.94 -21.69
C SER A 38 14.35 7.78 -21.75
N VAL A 39 13.81 7.27 -22.86
CA VAL A 39 12.37 7.05 -23.03
C VAL A 39 11.85 5.96 -22.09
N ALA A 40 12.62 4.88 -21.93
CA ALA A 40 12.28 3.82 -20.99
C ALA A 40 12.25 4.37 -19.55
N THR A 41 13.28 5.11 -19.15
CA THR A 41 13.37 5.72 -17.81
C THR A 41 12.22 6.69 -17.56
N ASP A 42 11.89 7.60 -18.49
CA ASP A 42 10.75 8.52 -18.32
C ASP A 42 9.43 7.75 -18.14
N ARG A 43 9.21 6.72 -18.96
CA ARG A 43 8.00 5.88 -18.85
C ARG A 43 7.94 5.15 -17.52
N PHE A 44 9.06 4.62 -17.04
CA PHE A 44 9.13 3.94 -15.74
C PHE A 44 8.92 4.91 -14.59
N GLU A 45 9.54 6.08 -14.61
CA GLU A 45 9.40 7.10 -13.57
C GLU A 45 7.96 7.59 -13.46
N ARG A 46 7.30 7.84 -14.60
CA ARG A 46 5.89 8.23 -14.66
C ARG A 46 4.99 7.14 -14.08
N ARG A 47 5.15 5.89 -14.52
CA ARG A 47 4.36 4.77 -13.99
C ARG A 47 4.60 4.53 -12.51
N LEU A 48 5.85 4.59 -12.04
CA LEU A 48 6.16 4.44 -10.62
C LEU A 48 5.51 5.54 -9.79
N THR A 49 5.54 6.78 -10.27
CA THR A 49 4.90 7.90 -9.57
C THR A 49 3.38 7.73 -9.49
N GLU A 50 2.75 7.27 -10.58
CA GLU A 50 1.31 6.97 -10.63
C GLU A 50 0.94 5.86 -9.64
N GLU A 51 1.64 4.72 -9.70
CA GLU A 51 1.38 3.56 -8.83
C GLU A 51 1.64 3.88 -7.36
N VAL A 52 2.73 4.58 -7.02
CA VAL A 52 3.03 4.99 -5.64
C VAL A 52 1.96 5.95 -5.12
N SER A 53 1.48 6.87 -5.96
CA SER A 53 0.41 7.79 -5.58
C SER A 53 -0.91 7.06 -5.36
N ALA A 54 -1.26 6.13 -6.23
CA ALA A 54 -2.45 5.28 -6.10
C ALA A 54 -2.39 4.45 -4.81
N LEU A 55 -1.29 3.73 -4.59
CA LEU A 55 -1.07 2.94 -3.37
C LEU A 55 -1.15 3.79 -2.10
N ARG A 56 -0.62 5.02 -2.11
CA ARG A 56 -0.70 5.92 -0.96
C ARG A 56 -2.14 6.32 -0.64
N VAL A 57 -2.94 6.60 -1.66
CA VAL A 57 -4.36 6.94 -1.51
C VAL A 57 -5.13 5.75 -0.97
N ASP A 58 -4.95 4.57 -1.56
CA ASP A 58 -5.64 3.34 -1.17
C ASP A 58 -5.28 2.94 0.27
N LEU A 59 -4.00 2.94 0.63
CA LEU A 59 -3.56 2.66 1.99
C LEU A 59 -4.14 3.65 3.00
N THR A 60 -4.15 4.95 2.68
CA THR A 60 -4.73 5.97 3.57
C THR A 60 -6.21 5.73 3.77
N ARG A 61 -6.93 5.35 2.70
CA ARG A 61 -8.37 5.06 2.72
C ARG A 61 -8.67 3.83 3.56
N GLU A 62 -7.99 2.71 3.30
CA GLU A 62 -8.18 1.46 4.04
C GLU A 62 -7.85 1.61 5.52
N LEU A 63 -6.77 2.32 5.86
CA LEU A 63 -6.43 2.61 7.26
C LEU A 63 -7.48 3.48 7.94
N HIS A 64 -7.96 4.55 7.28
CA HIS A 64 -9.01 5.39 7.86
C HIS A 64 -10.29 4.59 8.07
N GLN A 65 -10.71 3.80 7.08
CA GLN A 65 -11.89 2.96 7.17
C GLN A 65 -11.75 1.93 8.30
N GLY A 66 -10.63 1.20 8.35
CA GLY A 66 -10.34 0.23 9.40
C GLY A 66 -10.35 0.85 10.80
N LEU A 67 -9.68 1.99 10.99
CA LEU A 67 -9.65 2.71 12.27
C LEU A 67 -11.04 3.21 12.69
N THR A 68 -11.84 3.70 11.74
CA THR A 68 -13.22 4.12 12.04
C THR A 68 -14.11 2.94 12.42
N SER A 69 -13.98 1.79 11.74
CA SER A 69 -14.70 0.56 12.09
C SER A 69 -14.33 0.08 13.48
N VAL A 70 -13.03 -0.04 13.77
CA VAL A 70 -12.54 -0.46 15.10
C VAL A 70 -13.02 0.50 16.19
N ARG A 71 -12.97 1.81 15.95
CA ARG A 71 -13.47 2.80 16.91
C ARG A 71 -14.96 2.63 17.17
N GLN A 72 -15.74 2.36 16.13
CA GLN A 72 -17.17 2.11 16.25
C GLN A 72 -17.44 0.81 17.03
N GLU A 73 -16.77 -0.28 16.71
CA GLU A 73 -16.89 -1.56 17.41
C GLU A 73 -16.52 -1.45 18.90
N ILE A 74 -15.50 -0.68 19.24
CA ILE A 74 -15.14 -0.40 20.64
C ILE A 74 -16.24 0.39 21.34
N ALA A 75 -16.80 1.40 20.67
CA ALA A 75 -17.88 2.21 21.23
C ALA A 75 -19.15 1.37 21.46
N THR A 76 -19.55 0.55 20.49
CA THR A 76 -20.71 -0.33 20.62
C THR A 76 -20.51 -1.36 21.72
N THR A 77 -19.36 -2.02 21.75
CA THR A 77 -19.01 -3.01 22.79
C THR A 77 -19.04 -2.38 24.18
N ARG A 78 -18.50 -1.16 24.34
CA ARG A 78 -18.55 -0.43 25.61
C ARG A 78 -19.99 -0.12 26.04
N VAL A 79 -20.83 0.32 25.11
CA VAL A 79 -22.24 0.61 25.39
C VAL A 79 -22.98 -0.66 25.80
N ASP A 80 -22.75 -1.77 25.12
CA ASP A 80 -23.38 -3.04 25.46
C ASP A 80 -22.94 -3.55 26.84
N MET A 81 -21.64 -3.48 27.16
CA MET A 81 -21.14 -3.79 28.49
C MET A 81 -21.78 -2.91 29.57
N LEU A 82 -21.97 -1.62 29.31
CA LEU A 82 -22.63 -0.70 30.24
C LEU A 82 -24.11 -1.08 30.44
N LYS A 83 -24.83 -1.39 29.35
CA LYS A 83 -26.24 -1.83 29.42
C LYS A 83 -26.40 -3.09 30.26
N TRP A 84 -25.55 -4.09 30.04
CA TRP A 84 -25.58 -5.33 30.83
C TRP A 84 -25.18 -5.11 32.28
N SER A 85 -24.24 -4.19 32.54
CA SER A 85 -23.88 -3.80 33.90
C SER A 85 -25.10 -3.24 34.66
N PHE A 86 -25.90 -2.35 34.05
CA PHE A 86 -27.11 -1.82 34.69
C PHE A 86 -28.14 -2.90 35.00
N VAL A 87 -28.40 -3.82 34.07
CA VAL A 87 -29.33 -4.95 34.30
C VAL A 87 -28.86 -5.79 35.49
N PHE A 88 -27.56 -6.08 35.53
CA PHE A 88 -26.96 -6.81 36.64
C PHE A 88 -27.09 -6.05 37.97
N TRP A 89 -26.80 -4.74 37.99
CA TRP A 89 -26.93 -3.89 39.17
C TRP A 89 -28.35 -3.86 39.73
N ILE A 90 -29.37 -3.78 38.87
CA ILE A 90 -30.79 -3.85 39.29
C ILE A 90 -31.06 -5.19 39.98
N GLY A 91 -30.56 -6.29 39.42
CA GLY A 91 -30.66 -7.61 40.03
C GLY A 91 -29.98 -7.69 41.40
N GLN A 92 -28.77 -7.16 41.52
CA GLN A 92 -28.05 -7.11 42.81
C GLN A 92 -28.80 -6.29 43.87
N VAL A 93 -29.30 -5.10 43.51
CA VAL A 93 -30.06 -4.24 44.43
C VAL A 93 -31.34 -4.94 44.90
N ALA A 94 -32.06 -5.61 44.00
CA ALA A 94 -33.25 -6.39 44.35
C ALA A 94 -32.92 -7.55 45.30
N ALA A 95 -31.82 -8.27 45.06
CA ALA A 95 -31.37 -9.35 45.94
C ALA A 95 -30.98 -8.84 47.33
N MET A 96 -30.26 -7.71 47.42
CA MET A 96 -29.91 -7.08 48.69
C MET A 96 -31.15 -6.61 49.46
N ALA A 97 -32.10 -5.95 48.77
CA ALA A 97 -33.35 -5.52 49.37
C ALA A 97 -34.19 -6.71 49.87
N GLY A 98 -34.26 -7.79 49.09
CA GLY A 98 -34.92 -9.03 49.49
C GLY A 98 -34.29 -9.66 50.74
N LEU A 99 -32.95 -9.72 50.80
CA LEU A 99 -32.24 -10.22 51.97
C LEU A 99 -32.51 -9.37 53.21
N MET A 100 -32.44 -8.04 53.09
CA MET A 100 -32.75 -7.13 54.20
C MET A 100 -34.19 -7.28 54.69
N ALA A 101 -35.15 -7.39 53.77
CA ALA A 101 -36.55 -7.60 54.12
C ALA A 101 -36.78 -8.92 54.87
N LEU A 102 -36.09 -9.99 54.47
CA LEU A 102 -36.11 -11.28 55.18
C LEU A 102 -35.51 -11.16 56.59
N MET A 103 -34.37 -10.48 56.75
CA MET A 103 -33.75 -10.29 58.06
C MET A 103 -34.64 -9.49 59.02
N LEU A 104 -35.26 -8.39 58.56
CA LEU A 104 -36.19 -7.60 59.37
C LEU A 104 -37.43 -8.41 59.78
N ARG A 105 -37.95 -9.25 58.88
CA ARG A 105 -39.10 -10.12 59.16
C ARG A 105 -38.77 -11.24 60.15
N GLY A 106 -37.51 -11.69 60.18
CA GLY A 106 -37.02 -12.68 61.13
C GLY A 106 -36.71 -12.10 62.51
N ALA A 107 -36.25 -10.84 62.60
CA ALA A 107 -35.90 -10.18 63.86
C ALA A 107 -37.12 -9.60 64.63
N GLY A 108 -38.26 -9.41 63.94
CA GLY A 108 -39.51 -8.94 64.53
C GLY A 108 -40.47 -10.04 65.02
N ARG A 109 -40.01 -11.29 65.10
CA ARG A 109 -40.71 -12.44 65.69
C ARG A 109 -39.95 -12.91 66.92
#